data_AF-W4S338-F1
#
_entry.id   AF-W4S338-F1
#
_cell.length_a   1.000
_cell.length_b   1.000
_cell.length_c   1.000
_cell.angle_alpha   90.00
_cell.angle_beta   90.00
_cell.angle_gamma   90.00
#
_symmetry.space_group_name_H-M   'P 1'
#
loop_
_entity.id
_entity.type
_entity.pdbx_description
1 polymer ?
#
loop_
_entity_poly.entity_id
_entity_poly.type
_entity_poly.pdbx_seq_one_letter_code
_entity_poly.pdbx_strand_id
1 'polypeptide(L)' 'MTPDIDAQLKQLADALPDIRRQHPDDFWDVFHARAEKITAAAESQEQAAQIVKRIDEILSAHQLGPADPGA' A
#
# COMPACT_ATOMS: atom_id res chain seq x y z
N MET A 1 9.28 -7.18 -11.11
CA MET A 1 8.92 -7.13 -9.67
C MET A 1 9.49 -8.34 -8.96
N THR A 2 10.11 -8.18 -7.79
CA THR A 2 10.67 -9.30 -7.02
C THR A 2 9.55 -10.03 -6.26
N PRO A 3 9.69 -11.35 -6.02
CA PRO A 3 8.69 -12.14 -5.28
C PRO A 3 8.52 -11.66 -3.83
N ASP A 4 9.55 -11.05 -3.25
CA ASP A 4 9.52 -10.47 -1.91
C ASP A 4 8.55 -9.28 -1.84
N ILE A 5 8.66 -8.34 -2.79
CA ILE A 5 7.78 -7.17 -2.85
C ILE A 5 6.33 -7.57 -3.13
N ASP A 6 6.09 -8.57 -3.99
CA ASP A 6 4.73 -9.08 -4.25
C ASP A 6 4.11 -9.70 -2.98
N ALA A 7 4.90 -10.44 -2.19
CA ALA A 7 4.48 -10.95 -0.90
C ALA A 7 4.15 -9.83 0.09
N GLN A 8 4.99 -8.78 0.18
CA GLN A 8 4.74 -7.63 1.04
C GLN A 8 3.47 -6.88 0.64
N LEU A 9 3.20 -6.70 -0.66
CA LEU A 9 1.97 -6.09 -1.16
C LEU A 9 0.73 -6.93 -0.86
N LYS A 10 0.85 -8.26 -0.98
CA LYS A 10 -0.23 -9.17 -0.59
C LYS A 10 -0.53 -9.08 0.91
N GLN A 11 0.50 -8.99 1.74
CA GLN A 11 0.33 -8.78 3.18
C GLN A 11 -0.29 -7.42 3.50
N LEU A 12 0.06 -6.36 2.76
CA LEU A 12 -0.57 -5.06 2.88
C LEU A 12 -2.08 -5.16 2.60
N ALA A 13 -2.46 -5.79 1.48
CA ALA A 13 -3.86 -5.97 1.09
C ALA A 13 -4.66 -6.76 2.14
N ASP A 14 -4.11 -7.87 2.63
CA ASP A 14 -4.76 -8.70 3.65
C ASP A 14 -4.93 -7.98 5.00
N ALA A 15 -3.97 -7.11 5.34
CA ALA A 15 -4.00 -6.32 6.57
C ALA A 15 -4.93 -5.10 6.51
N LEU A 16 -5.28 -4.59 5.32
CA LEU A 16 -6.14 -3.40 5.17
C LEU A 16 -7.43 -3.41 5.99
N PRO A 17 -8.29 -4.46 5.92
CA PRO A 17 -9.54 -4.49 6.69
C PRO A 17 -9.30 -4.47 8.20
N ASP A 18 -8.19 -5.06 8.64
CA ASP A 18 -7.81 -5.11 10.04
C ASP A 18 -7.24 -3.76 10.52
N ILE A 19 -6.38 -3.11 9.74
CA ILE A 19 -5.90 -1.74 10.00
C ILE A 19 -7.09 -0.79 10.09
N ARG A 20 -8.04 -0.87 9.16
CA ARG A 20 -9.24 -0.03 9.17
C ARG A 20 -10.13 -0.25 10.40
N ARG A 21 -10.14 -1.47 10.95
CA ARG A 21 -10.87 -1.80 12.18
C ARG A 21 -10.15 -1.29 13.42
N GLN A 22 -8.83 -1.45 13.50
CA GLN A 22 -8.02 -1.10 14.67
C GLN A 22 -7.70 0.39 14.74
N HIS A 23 -7.48 1.02 13.58
CA HIS A 23 -7.02 2.39 13.42
C HIS A 23 -7.88 3.11 12.37
N PRO A 24 -9.16 3.42 12.66
CA PRO A 24 -10.00 4.13 11.70
C PRO A 24 -9.51 5.56 11.44
N ASP A 25 -9.09 6.29 12.48
CA ASP A 25 -8.59 7.67 12.38
C ASP A 25 -7.15 7.74 11.82
N ASP A 26 -6.28 6.80 12.24
CA ASP A 26 -4.88 6.73 11.78
C ASP A 26 -4.67 5.79 10.57
N PHE A 27 -5.76 5.36 9.91
CA PHE A 27 -5.72 4.37 8.83
C PHE A 27 -4.69 4.74 7.76
N TRP A 28 -4.76 5.98 7.28
CA TRP A 28 -3.90 6.49 6.21
C TRP A 28 -2.44 6.63 6.66
N ASP A 29 -2.18 6.99 7.91
CA ASP A 29 -0.82 7.09 8.44
C ASP A 29 -0.16 5.71 8.50
N VAL A 30 -0.86 4.72 9.06
CA VAL A 30 -0.39 3.33 9.15
C VAL A 30 -0.23 2.70 7.77
N PHE A 31 -1.16 2.98 6.86
CA PHE A 31 -1.08 2.53 5.47
C PHE A 31 0.11 3.15 4.74
N HIS A 32 0.27 4.48 4.79
CA HIS A 32 1.38 5.19 4.16
C HIS A 32 2.73 4.71 4.70
N ALA A 33 2.87 4.52 6.01
CA ALA A 33 4.11 4.00 6.60
C ALA A 33 4.47 2.59 6.09
N ARG A 34 3.49 1.75 5.77
CA ARG A 34 3.72 0.42 5.18
C ARG A 34 3.99 0.51 3.68
N ALA A 35 3.21 1.29 2.95
CA ALA A 35 3.37 1.54 1.51
C ALA A 35 4.74 2.16 1.20
N GLU A 36 5.20 3.11 2.01
CA GLU A 36 6.51 3.75 1.90
C GLU A 36 7.63 2.73 2.09
N LYS A 37 7.57 1.87 3.11
CA LYS A 37 8.57 0.81 3.31
C LYS A 37 8.70 -0.13 2.12
N ILE A 38 7.58 -0.53 1.52
CA ILE A 38 7.58 -1.41 0.34
C ILE A 38 8.16 -0.67 -0.87
N THR A 39 7.79 0.59 -1.05
CA THR A 39 8.29 1.41 -2.17
C THR A 39 9.78 1.76 -2.00
N ALA A 40 10.26 1.95 -0.77
CA ALA A 40 11.66 2.20 -0.46
C ALA A 40 12.56 0.96 -0.69
N ALA A 41 11.98 -0.24 -0.64
CA ALA A 41 12.66 -1.46 -1.02
C ALA A 41 12.78 -1.63 -2.55
N ALA A 42 12.27 -0.68 -3.33
CA ALA A 42 12.42 -0.69 -4.78
C ALA A 42 13.88 -0.46 -5.19
N GLU A 43 14.42 -1.35 -6.02
CA GLU A 43 15.79 -1.26 -6.53
C GLU A 43 15.90 -0.34 -7.76
N SER A 44 14.77 0.12 -8.30
CA SER A 44 14.71 0.96 -9.50
C SER A 44 13.44 1.79 -9.54
N GLN A 45 13.50 2.93 -10.23
CA GLN A 45 12.35 3.81 -10.43
C GLN A 45 11.17 3.11 -11.12
N GLU A 46 11.45 2.23 -12.10
CA GLU A 46 10.40 1.45 -12.75
C GLU A 46 9.72 0.48 -11.77
N GLN A 47 10.50 -0.13 -10.87
CA GLN A 47 9.96 -1.02 -9.84
C GLN A 47 9.13 -0.24 -8.82
N ALA A 48 9.58 0.95 -8.41
CA ALA A 48 8.81 1.85 -7.55
C ALA A 48 7.47 2.23 -8.20
N ALA A 49 7.46 2.57 -9.49
CA ALA A 49 6.22 2.88 -10.21
C ALA A 49 5.26 1.68 -10.29
N GLN A 50 5.79 0.46 -10.48
CA GLN A 50 4.99 -0.77 -10.44
C GLN A 50 4.41 -1.03 -9.04
N ILE A 51 5.19 -0.79 -7.98
CA ILE A 51 4.73 -0.92 -6.59
C ILE A 51 3.58 0.06 -6.32
N VAL A 52 3.77 1.34 -6.63
CA VAL A 52 2.73 2.36 -6.44
C VAL A 52 1.45 2.00 -7.19
N LYS A 53 1.57 1.53 -8.44
CA LYS A 53 0.41 1.07 -9.21
C LYS A 53 -0.34 -0.08 -8.53
N ARG A 54 0.39 -1.07 -8.01
CA ARG A 54 -0.22 -2.21 -7.29
C ARG A 54 -0.89 -1.78 -6.00
N ILE A 55 -0.30 -0.82 -5.29
CA ILE A 55 -0.88 -0.23 -4.07
C ILE A 55 -2.21 0.46 -4.40
N ASP A 56 -2.27 1.23 -5.50
CA ASP A 56 -3.50 1.86 -5.98
C ASP A 56 -4.60 0.82 -6.35
N GLU A 57 -4.20 -0.26 -7.06
CA GLU A 57 -5.11 -1.38 -7.36
C GLU A 57 -5.67 -2.03 -6.09
N ILE A 58 -4.83 -2.22 -5.07
CA ILE A 58 -5.24 -2.79 -3.78
C ILE A 58 -6.24 -1.86 -3.08
N LEU A 59 -6.00 -0.56 -3.04
CA LEU A 59 -6.93 0.41 -2.45
C LEU A 59 -8.28 0.38 -3.16
N SER A 60 -8.25 0.43 -4.49
CA SER A 60 -9.45 0.38 -5.33
C SER A 60 -10.27 -0.91 -5.09
N ALA A 61 -9.59 -2.06 -4.99
CA ALA A 61 -10.23 -3.35 -4.67
C ALA A 61 -10.90 -3.37 -3.29
N HIS A 62 -10.38 -2.59 -2.33
CA HIS A 62 -10.94 -2.46 -0.98
C HIS A 62 -11.95 -1.29 -0.85
N GLN A 63 -12.38 -0.70 -1.98
CA GLN A 63 -13.23 0.50 -2.02
C GLN A 63 -12.65 1.67 -1.23
N LEU A 64 -11.34 1.70 -1.09
CA LEU A 64 -10.61 2.86 -0.61
C LEU A 64 -10.30 3.67 -1.87
N GLY A 65 -10.63 4.96 -1.85
CA GLY A 65 -10.27 5.86 -2.95
C GLY A 65 -8.74 5.90 -3.17
N PRO A 66 -8.26 6.61 -4.21
CA PRO A 66 -6.82 6.87 -4.34
C PRO A 66 -6.30 7.36 -3.00
N ALA A 67 -5.10 6.88 -2.60
CA ALA A 67 -4.48 7.23 -1.33
C ALA A 67 -4.43 8.76 -1.20
N ASP A 68 -5.43 9.30 -0.50
CA ASP A 68 -5.71 10.71 -0.26
C ASP A 68 -5.92 11.66 -1.48
N PRO A 69 -7.13 12.23 -1.67
CA PRO A 69 -7.32 13.44 -2.46
C PRO A 69 -7.06 14.75 -1.67
N GLY A 70 -6.49 14.69 -0.47
CA GLY A 70 -6.24 15.83 0.42
C GLY A 70 -4.79 15.98 0.84
N ALA A 71 -3.95 16.52 -0.05
CA ALA A 71 -2.69 17.17 0.30
C ALA A 71 -2.56 18.52 -0.42
#